data_AF-A0A6B2G150-F1
#
_entry.id   AF-A0A6B2G150-F1
#
_cell.length_a   1.000
_cell.length_b   1.000
_cell.length_c   1.000
_cell.angle_alpha   90.00
_cell.angle_beta   90.00
_cell.angle_gamma   90.00
#
_symmetry.space_group_name_H-M   'P 1'
#
loop_
_entity.id
_entity.type
_entity.pdbx_description
1 polymer ?
#
loop_
_entity_poly.entity_id
_entity_poly.type
_entity_poly.pdbx_seq_one_letter_code
_entity_poly.pdbx_strand_id
1 'polypeptide(L)'
;YGMYEVTLYSEKYNDIFVSRQFELRKISHKNTHPAENQRIIHQIAYLAWPDFGVPESIDEFLCFVKEADRTWLDCNISHIGPCIVHCSAGVGRTGTYILADLCLSQVCIFCNVR
;
A
#
# COMPACT_ATOMS: atom_id res chain seq x y z
N TYR A 1 -0.41 -1.81 -19.62
CA TYR A 1 1.06 -1.90 -19.44
C TYR A 1 1.56 -3.27 -19.88
N GLY A 2 2.10 -3.39 -21.10
CA GLY A 2 2.56 -4.68 -21.64
C GLY A 2 1.44 -5.73 -21.67
N MET A 3 1.67 -6.89 -21.04
CA MET A 3 0.69 -7.98 -20.93
C MET A 3 -0.39 -7.76 -19.85
N TYR A 4 -0.46 -6.58 -19.25
CA TYR A 4 -1.40 -6.28 -18.19
C TYR A 4 -2.29 -5.10 -18.55
N GLU A 5 -3.58 -5.27 -18.32
CA GLU A 5 -4.54 -4.19 -18.25
C GLU A 5 -4.74 -3.79 -16.78
N VAL A 6 -4.89 -2.48 -16.55
CA VAL A 6 -5.08 -1.91 -15.21
C VAL A 6 -6.30 -1.01 -15.27
N THR A 7 -7.29 -1.30 -14.46
CA THR A 7 -8.54 -0.53 -14.39
C THR A 7 -8.68 0.05 -13.00
N LEU A 8 -8.89 1.36 -12.88
CA LEU A 8 -9.22 1.99 -11.60
C LEU A 8 -10.68 1.71 -11.27
N TYR A 9 -10.93 1.04 -10.15
CA TYR A 9 -12.27 0.69 -9.68
C TYR A 9 -12.80 1.67 -8.65
N SER A 10 -11.95 2.11 -7.71
CA SER A 10 -12.31 3.14 -6.74
C SER A 10 -11.13 4.02 -6.38
N GLU A 11 -11.43 5.27 -6.06
CA GLU A 11 -10.48 6.27 -5.56
C GLU A 11 -11.15 7.06 -4.44
N LYS A 12 -10.50 7.15 -3.28
CA LYS A 12 -10.99 7.87 -2.11
C LYS A 12 -9.88 8.76 -1.57
N TYR A 13 -10.20 10.04 -1.42
CA TYR A 13 -9.29 11.03 -0.85
C TYR A 13 -9.62 11.28 0.61
N ASN A 14 -8.58 11.53 1.39
CA ASN A 14 -8.66 12.39 2.56
C ASN A 14 -7.57 13.47 2.44
N ASP A 15 -7.38 14.25 3.50
CA ASP A 15 -6.47 15.39 3.48
C ASP A 15 -4.99 14.99 3.35
N ILE A 16 -4.63 13.74 3.67
CA ILE A 16 -3.23 13.31 3.86
C ILE A 16 -2.79 12.19 2.92
N PHE A 17 -3.72 11.41 2.37
CA PHE A 17 -3.47 10.33 1.44
C PHE A 17 -4.65 10.07 0.50
N VAL A 18 -4.38 9.33 -0.56
CA VAL A 18 -5.39 8.78 -1.48
C VAL A 18 -5.31 7.26 -1.51
N SER A 19 -6.46 6.61 -1.33
CA SER A 19 -6.61 5.16 -1.43
C SER A 19 -7.25 4.81 -2.77
N ARG A 20 -6.62 3.91 -3.52
CA ARG A 20 -7.10 3.43 -4.82
C ARG A 20 -7.22 1.92 -4.82
N GLN A 21 -8.27 1.43 -5.47
CA GLN A 21 -8.40 0.02 -5.82
C GLN A 21 -8.32 -0.11 -7.33
N PHE A 22 -7.37 -0.92 -7.79
CA PHE A 22 -7.21 -1.27 -9.18
C PHE A 22 -7.53 -2.74 -9.41
N GLU A 23 -8.14 -3.02 -10.54
CA GLU A 23 -8.16 -4.37 -11.10
C GLU A 23 -6.95 -4.51 -12.03
N LEU A 24 -6.08 -5.48 -11.74
CA LEU A 24 -4.98 -5.88 -12.60
C LEU A 24 -5.37 -7.17 -13.33
N ARG A 25 -5.47 -7.11 -14.65
CA ARG A 25 -5.84 -8.25 -15.50
C ARG A 25 -4.70 -8.62 -16.44
N LYS A 26 -4.26 -9.89 -16.39
CA LYS A 26 -3.27 -10.43 -17.33
C LYS A 26 -3.95 -10.77 -18.65
N ILE A 27 -3.47 -10.18 -19.74
CA ILE A 27 -3.94 -10.44 -21.10
C ILE A 27 -3.30 -11.76 -21.55
N SER A 28 -4.04 -12.88 -21.45
CA SER A 28 -3.60 -14.22 -21.88
C SER A 28 -4.29 -14.62 -23.19
N HIS A 29 -3.53 -15.22 -24.12
CA HIS A 29 -4.06 -15.88 -25.32
C HIS A 29 -4.47 -17.34 -25.09
N LYS A 30 -4.16 -17.93 -23.93
CA LYS A 30 -4.55 -19.30 -23.57
C LYS A 30 -5.74 -19.25 -22.60
N ASN A 31 -6.64 -20.23 -22.70
CA ASN A 31 -7.73 -20.47 -21.75
C ASN A 31 -7.17 -20.86 -20.37
N THR A 32 -6.60 -19.91 -19.64
CA THR A 32 -6.37 -20.01 -18.19
C THR A 32 -7.65 -19.60 -17.47
N HIS A 33 -7.92 -20.20 -16.30
CA HIS A 33 -9.13 -19.89 -15.54
C HIS A 33 -9.20 -18.38 -15.24
N PRO A 34 -10.36 -17.73 -15.39
CA PRO A 34 -10.50 -16.27 -15.22
C PRO A 34 -9.96 -15.75 -13.89
N ALA A 35 -10.16 -16.50 -12.80
CA ALA A 35 -9.70 -16.16 -11.47
C ALA A 35 -8.16 -16.14 -11.31
N GLU A 36 -7.41 -16.86 -12.14
CA GLU A 36 -5.94 -16.87 -12.09
C GLU A 36 -5.32 -15.66 -12.81
N ASN A 37 -6.10 -14.97 -13.64
CA ASN A 37 -5.64 -13.86 -14.48
C ASN A 37 -5.96 -12.48 -13.90
N GLN A 38 -6.66 -12.39 -12.77
CA GLN A 38 -7.15 -11.14 -12.20
C GLN A 38 -6.70 -10.97 -10.75
N ARG A 39 -6.34 -9.74 -10.37
CA ARG A 39 -6.01 -9.37 -8.98
C ARG A 39 -6.58 -8.00 -8.66
N ILE A 40 -7.04 -7.82 -7.43
CA ILE A 40 -7.34 -6.50 -6.89
C ILE A 40 -6.08 -5.97 -6.21
N ILE A 41 -5.66 -4.78 -6.59
CA ILE A 41 -4.51 -4.07 -6.05
C ILE A 41 -5.01 -2.89 -5.24
N HIS A 42 -4.62 -2.84 -3.98
CA HIS A 42 -4.85 -1.70 -3.11
C HIS A 42 -3.59 -0.84 -3.11
N GLN A 43 -3.73 0.44 -3.47
CA GLN A 43 -2.66 1.42 -3.40
C GLN A 43 -3.07 2.51 -2.42
N ILE A 44 -2.19 2.84 -1.47
CA ILE A 44 -2.35 4.02 -0.62
C ILE A 44 -1.17 4.94 -0.87
N ALA A 45 -1.43 6.16 -1.32
CA ALA A 45 -0.40 7.14 -1.63
C ALA A 45 -0.48 8.31 -0.65
N TYR A 46 0.55 8.46 0.18
CA TYR A 46 0.69 9.58 1.11
C TYR A 46 1.03 10.86 0.36
N LEU A 47 0.17 11.87 0.49
CA LEU A 47 0.22 13.13 -0.24
C LEU A 47 0.85 14.27 0.57
N ALA A 48 0.80 14.17 1.91
CA ALA A 48 1.28 15.20 2.83
C ALA A 48 2.81 15.26 3.00
N TRP A 49 3.60 14.42 2.30
CA TRP A 49 5.06 14.48 2.39
C TRP A 49 5.64 15.53 1.44
N PRO A 50 6.22 16.64 1.96
CA PRO A 50 6.75 17.72 1.13
C PRO A 50 7.99 17.30 0.35
N ASP A 51 8.24 17.95 -0.79
CA ASP A 51 9.40 17.69 -1.65
C ASP A 51 10.74 17.84 -0.91
N PHE A 52 10.82 18.79 0.02
CA PHE A 52 11.98 19.01 0.87
C PHE A 52 11.61 18.78 2.33
N GLY A 53 12.38 17.93 3.01
CA GLY A 53 12.21 17.65 4.44
C GLY A 53 11.36 16.41 4.74
N VAL A 54 10.59 16.50 5.83
CA VAL A 54 9.82 15.41 6.44
C VAL A 54 8.36 15.84 6.60
N PRO A 55 7.42 14.92 6.85
CA PRO A 55 6.04 15.30 7.15
C PRO A 55 5.96 16.27 8.33
N GLU A 56 5.13 17.30 8.23
CA GLU A 56 4.97 18.31 9.28
C GLU A 56 4.28 17.73 10.52
N SER A 57 3.32 16.82 10.31
CA SER A 57 2.57 16.16 11.36
C SER A 57 2.93 14.67 11.44
N ILE A 58 3.47 14.27 12.59
CA ILE A 58 3.75 12.86 12.89
C ILE A 58 2.43 12.08 13.02
N ASP A 59 1.38 12.69 13.58
CA ASP A 59 0.08 12.03 13.77
C ASP A 59 -0.55 11.66 12.43
N GLU A 60 -0.44 12.54 11.42
CA GLU A 60 -0.91 12.25 10.06
C GLU A 60 -0.12 11.13 9.40
N PHE A 61 1.20 11.13 9.56
CA PHE A 61 2.04 10.05 9.06
C PHE A 61 1.69 8.71 9.72
N LEU A 62 1.48 8.69 11.04
CA LEU A 62 1.06 7.49 11.77
C LEU A 62 -0.36 7.05 11.38
N CYS A 63 -1.26 7.99 11.07
CA CYS A 63 -2.58 7.68 10.53
C CYS A 63 -2.46 6.95 9.18
N PHE A 64 -1.59 7.43 8.30
CA PHE A 64 -1.29 6.78 7.03
C PHE A 64 -0.71 5.37 7.20
N VAL A 65 0.27 5.17 8.11
CA VAL A 65 0.83 3.83 8.39
C VAL A 65 -0.26 2.87 8.87
N LYS A 66 -1.11 3.29 9.82
CA LYS A 66 -2.21 2.48 10.32
C LYS A 66 -3.22 2.11 9.23
N GLU A 67 -3.49 3.00 8.29
CA GLU A 67 -4.39 2.71 7.17
C GLU A 67 -3.78 1.68 6.21
N ALA A 68 -2.48 1.78 5.93
CA ALA A 68 -1.76 0.83 5.10
C ALA A 68 -1.76 -0.57 5.72
N ASP A 69 -1.51 -0.68 7.03
CA ASP A 69 -1.57 -1.94 7.76
C ASP A 69 -2.96 -2.56 7.76
N ARG A 70 -4.00 -1.75 8.02
CA ARG A 70 -5.41 -2.21 7.96
C ARG A 70 -5.76 -2.74 6.57
N THR A 71 -5.42 -1.97 5.53
CA THR A 71 -5.69 -2.38 4.15
C THR A 71 -4.97 -3.67 3.78
N TRP A 72 -3.75 -3.86 4.27
CA TRP A 72 -2.99 -5.10 4.10
C TRP A 72 -3.64 -6.29 4.84
N LEU A 73 -4.10 -6.10 6.08
CA LEU A 73 -4.78 -7.13 6.87
C LEU A 73 -6.14 -7.52 6.29
N ASP A 74 -6.87 -6.56 5.70
CA ASP A 74 -8.16 -6.79 5.06
C ASP A 74 -8.02 -7.57 3.74
N CYS A 75 -6.83 -7.58 3.14
CA CYS A 75 -6.53 -8.46 2.02
C CYS A 75 -6.45 -9.92 2.52
N ASN A 76 -6.99 -10.87 1.76
CA ASN A 76 -6.99 -12.29 2.15
C ASN A 76 -5.56 -12.88 2.11
N ILE A 77 -4.94 -12.99 3.29
CA ILE A 77 -3.51 -13.35 3.53
C ILE A 77 -3.06 -14.64 2.80
N SER A 78 -3.98 -15.55 2.50
CA SER A 78 -3.65 -16.83 1.86
C SER A 78 -3.07 -16.72 0.43
N HIS A 79 -3.19 -15.56 -0.24
CA HIS A 79 -2.73 -15.37 -1.62
C HIS A 79 -2.01 -14.03 -1.90
N ILE A 80 -1.58 -13.30 -0.87
CA ILE A 80 -0.97 -11.97 -1.06
C ILE A 80 0.55 -12.10 -1.22
N GLY A 81 1.08 -11.57 -2.33
CA GLY A 81 2.51 -11.32 -2.48
C GLY A 81 2.94 -10.10 -1.65
N PRO A 82 4.24 -9.81 -1.48
CA PRO A 82 4.73 -8.78 -0.56
C PRO A 82 4.15 -7.39 -0.82
N CYS A 83 4.01 -6.58 0.24
CA CYS A 83 3.66 -5.16 0.12
C CYS A 83 4.75 -4.42 -0.66
N ILE A 84 4.34 -3.61 -1.65
CA ILE A 84 5.25 -2.80 -2.46
C ILE A 84 5.23 -1.37 -1.92
N VAL A 85 6.37 -0.91 -1.42
CA VAL A 85 6.57 0.46 -0.97
C VAL A 85 7.53 1.16 -1.93
N HIS A 86 7.17 2.34 -2.43
CA HIS A 86 8.03 3.12 -3.31
C HIS A 86 7.96 4.61 -2.98
N CYS A 87 8.97 5.35 -3.45
CA CYS A 87 8.93 6.80 -3.54
C CYS A 87 9.45 7.21 -4.93
N SER A 88 10.42 8.12 -5.01
CA SER A 88 11.14 8.41 -6.25
C SER A 88 12.34 7.46 -6.41
N ALA A 89 13.43 7.70 -5.67
CA ALA A 89 14.62 6.83 -5.68
C ALA A 89 14.43 5.49 -4.94
N GLY A 90 13.32 5.30 -4.21
CA GLY A 90 13.03 4.08 -3.47
C GLY A 90 13.88 3.87 -2.20
N VAL A 91 14.51 4.92 -1.67
CA VAL A 91 15.43 4.83 -0.53
C VAL A 91 14.96 5.62 0.69
N GLY A 92 14.78 6.95 0.57
CA GLY A 92 14.52 7.83 1.71
C GLY A 92 13.15 7.61 2.35
N ARG A 93 12.08 8.13 1.72
CA ARG A 93 10.71 8.01 2.24
C ARG A 93 10.28 6.54 2.39
N THR A 94 10.72 5.69 1.45
CA THR A 94 10.51 4.24 1.49
C THR A 94 11.13 3.61 2.74
N GLY A 95 12.41 3.88 3.01
CA GLY A 95 13.09 3.35 4.18
C GLY A 95 12.51 3.88 5.49
N THR A 96 12.13 5.16 5.54
CA THR A 96 11.45 5.74 6.70
C THR A 96 10.11 5.08 6.98
N TYR A 97 9.28 4.83 5.94
CA TYR A 97 8.03 4.10 6.09
C TYR A 97 8.26 2.68 6.62
N ILE A 98 9.16 1.91 5.99
CA ILE A 98 9.45 0.52 6.39
C ILE A 98 9.95 0.47 7.83
N LEU A 99 10.85 1.38 8.22
CA LEU A 99 11.36 1.44 9.59
C LEU A 99 10.25 1.78 10.59
N ALA A 100 9.37 2.73 10.26
CA ALA A 100 8.26 3.11 11.13
C ALA A 100 7.29 1.94 11.34
N ASP A 101 6.86 1.28 10.27
CA ASP A 101 6.01 0.08 10.33
C ASP A 101 6.64 -1.02 11.19
N LEU A 102 7.91 -1.37 10.92
CA LEU A 102 8.63 -2.37 11.71
C LEU A 102 8.71 -2.02 13.19
N CYS A 103 9.09 -0.79 13.53
CA CYS A 103 9.19 -0.35 14.92
C CYS A 103 7.83 -0.38 15.63
N LEU A 104 6.76 0.09 14.98
CA LEU A 104 5.41 0.08 15.55
C LEU A 104 4.91 -1.35 15.77
N SER A 105 5.09 -2.22 14.78
CA SER A 105 4.79 -3.64 14.87
C SER A 105 5.51 -4.31 16.04
N GLN A 106 6.82 -4.05 16.22
CA GLN A 106 7.59 -4.60 17.34
C GLN A 106 7.08 -4.09 18.70
N VAL A 107 6.82 -2.79 18.82
CA VAL A 107 6.29 -2.20 20.07
C VAL A 107 4.94 -2.81 20.44
N CYS A 108 4.03 -2.97 19.48
CA CYS A 108 2.73 -3.62 19.72
C CYS A 108 2.89 -5.06 20.22
N ILE A 109 3.83 -5.82 19.65
CA ILE A 109 4.13 -7.20 20.08
C ILE A 109 4.69 -7.24 21.50
N PHE A 110 5.68 -6.40 21.82
CA PHE A 110 6.36 -6.45 23.12
C PHE A 110 5.55 -5.83 24.27
N CYS A 111 4.76 -4.80 24.00
CA CYS A 111 4.01 -4.09 25.03
C CYS A 111 2.60 -4.65 25.27
N ASN A 112 2.16 -5.66 24.49
CA ASN A 112 0.84 -6.26 24.57
C ASN A 112 -0.32 -5.25 24.43
N VAL A 113 -0.06 -4.18 23.67
CA VAL A 113 -1.03 -3.13 23.35
C VAL A 113 -1.71 -3.55 22.04
N ARG A 114 -2.92 -4.13 22.15
CA ARG A 114 -3.81 -4.39 21.01
C ARG A 114 -4.86 -3.29 20.91
#